data_AF-A0A7C0UA45-F1
#
_entry.id   AF-A0A7C0UA45-F1
#
_cell.length_a   1.000
_cell.length_b   1.000
_cell.length_c   1.000
_cell.angle_alpha   90.00
_cell.angle_beta   90.00
_cell.angle_gamma   90.00
#
_symmetry.space_group_name_H-M   'P 1'
#
loop_
_entity.id
_entity.type
_entity.pdbx_description
1 polymer ?
#
loop_
_entity_poly.entity_id
_entity_poly.type
_entity_poly.pdbx_seq_one_letter_code
_entity_poly.pdbx_strand_id
1 'polypeptide(L)'
;MNRAIDKLARYILLSPTHILISHQMMKLFKVNTFFPIVLLCSSLFSGCSTPKRYEKISPAFLVEKSHISLGYSVQVGAFSGLQNAAQLARCLQTQGIWAFYFKDSSGLYKVRFGNFPSRSFALNRARSLQRRGIIQKFYIIKPEPLARILSTKRGKTKLRNRIVRTAYSFIGLPYRWGGESPGTGFDCSGFTMAVYRLNGLNLPRSSYQQWRYGIPVSEGHLRAGDLVFFGTSGHG
;
A
#
# COMPACT_ATOMS: atom_id res chain seq x y z
N MET A 1 -15.41 -11.50 -5.98
CA MET A 1 -13.95 -11.59 -5.82
C MET A 1 -13.18 -10.27 -6.02
N ASN A 2 -13.65 -9.31 -6.84
CA ASN A 2 -12.98 -7.99 -7.03
C ASN A 2 -13.18 -6.95 -5.90
N ARG A 3 -14.06 -7.22 -4.93
CA ARG A 3 -14.44 -6.24 -3.89
C ARG A 3 -13.37 -5.97 -2.82
N ALA A 4 -12.32 -6.78 -2.71
CA ALA A 4 -11.32 -6.64 -1.63
C ALA A 4 -10.38 -5.44 -1.87
N ILE A 5 -9.89 -5.26 -3.10
CA ILE A 5 -9.08 -4.09 -3.45
C ILE A 5 -9.95 -2.83 -3.48
N ASP A 6 -11.19 -2.92 -3.97
CA ASP A 6 -12.13 -1.80 -3.93
C ASP A 6 -12.45 -1.36 -2.49
N LYS A 7 -12.57 -2.31 -1.56
CA LYS A 7 -12.69 -2.04 -0.12
C LYS A 7 -11.41 -1.41 0.41
N LEU A 8 -10.24 -2.00 0.19
CA LEU A 8 -8.95 -1.46 0.65
C LEU A 8 -8.66 -0.05 0.12
N ALA A 9 -8.95 0.20 -1.17
CA ALA A 9 -8.85 1.51 -1.79
C ALA A 9 -9.82 2.51 -1.16
N ARG A 10 -11.05 2.10 -0.79
CA ARG A 10 -12.00 2.92 -0.02
C ARG A 10 -11.55 3.17 1.43
N TYR A 11 -10.83 2.25 2.06
CA TYR A 11 -10.37 2.38 3.45
C TYR A 11 -9.12 3.27 3.62
N ILE A 12 -8.26 3.42 2.60
CA ILE A 12 -7.19 4.44 2.58
C ILE A 12 -7.76 5.89 2.59
N LEU A 13 -9.08 6.05 2.38
CA LEU A 13 -9.73 7.33 2.07
C LEU A 13 -10.62 7.92 3.16
N LEU A 14 -10.86 7.24 4.28
CA LEU A 14 -11.87 7.71 5.23
C LEU A 14 -11.33 8.73 6.24
N SER A 15 -11.73 10.01 6.06
CA SER A 15 -12.32 10.91 7.06
C SER A 15 -12.47 12.34 6.48
N PRO A 16 -13.50 13.17 6.81
CA PRO A 16 -14.74 12.94 7.58
C PRO A 16 -15.99 13.29 6.73
N THR A 17 -17.02 12.43 6.66
CA THR A 17 -18.45 12.87 6.56
C THR A 17 -19.44 11.74 6.35
N HIS A 18 -19.09 10.53 5.89
CA HIS A 18 -20.09 9.48 5.69
C HIS A 18 -19.73 8.20 6.45
N ILE A 19 -20.27 8.12 7.67
CA ILE A 19 -20.63 6.85 8.31
C ILE A 19 -21.77 6.27 7.48
N LEU A 20 -21.48 5.24 6.69
CA LEU A 20 -22.51 4.31 6.25
C LEU A 20 -22.19 2.95 6.82
N ILE A 21 -22.97 2.64 7.85
CA ILE A 21 -23.27 1.34 8.43
C ILE A 21 -23.38 0.30 7.30
N SER A 22 -22.57 -0.75 7.39
CA SER A 22 -22.88 -2.01 6.70
C SER A 22 -22.94 -3.12 7.74
N HIS A 23 -23.99 -3.05 8.55
CA HIS A 23 -24.49 -4.11 9.41
C HIS A 23 -25.11 -5.23 8.57
N GLN A 24 -24.38 -5.81 7.60
CA GLN A 24 -24.92 -6.91 6.78
C GLN A 24 -23.87 -7.63 5.91
N MET A 25 -22.92 -8.37 6.47
CA MET A 25 -22.09 -9.31 5.67
C MET A 25 -21.62 -10.51 6.50
N MET A 26 -22.53 -11.16 7.23
CA MET A 26 -22.28 -12.45 7.89
C MET A 26 -23.47 -13.42 7.79
N LYS A 27 -24.25 -13.35 6.70
CA LYS A 27 -25.31 -14.30 6.39
C LYS A 27 -25.24 -14.79 4.94
N LEU A 28 -24.13 -15.40 4.54
CA LEU A 28 -24.08 -16.21 3.31
C LEU A 28 -23.08 -17.36 3.48
N PHE A 29 -23.31 -18.21 4.47
CA PHE A 29 -22.86 -19.60 4.50
C PHE A 29 -23.90 -20.40 5.31
N LYS A 30 -25.03 -20.72 4.67
CA LYS A 30 -25.93 -21.79 5.13
C LYS A 30 -25.45 -23.06 4.43
N VAL A 31 -24.75 -23.92 5.16
CA VAL A 31 -24.76 -25.35 4.88
C VAL A 31 -25.56 -26.01 5.97
N ASN A 32 -26.50 -26.81 5.51
CA ASN A 32 -27.61 -27.41 6.23
C ASN A 32 -27.17 -28.77 6.74
N THR A 33 -27.12 -28.98 8.06
CA THR A 33 -27.25 -30.32 8.66
C THR A 33 -28.02 -30.20 9.97
N PHE A 34 -28.92 -31.15 10.16
CA PHE A 34 -30.05 -31.19 11.07
C PHE A 34 -29.72 -32.06 12.32
N PHE A 35 -30.50 -31.90 13.41
CA PHE A 35 -30.69 -32.78 14.60
C PHE A 35 -29.84 -32.56 15.89
N PRO A 36 -30.36 -32.82 17.12
CA PRO A 36 -31.16 -31.88 17.92
C PRO A 36 -30.63 -31.60 19.36
N ILE A 37 -31.18 -30.53 19.96
CA ILE A 37 -31.52 -30.24 21.37
C ILE A 37 -30.83 -31.06 22.49
N VAL A 38 -30.00 -30.37 23.30
CA VAL A 38 -29.95 -30.57 24.76
C VAL A 38 -29.90 -29.20 25.46
N LEU A 39 -30.86 -29.02 26.36
CA LEU A 39 -31.10 -27.94 27.31
C LEU A 39 -30.09 -28.03 28.47
N LEU A 40 -29.42 -26.94 28.89
CA LEU A 40 -29.39 -26.43 30.27
C LEU A 40 -28.32 -25.35 30.50
N CYS A 41 -28.57 -24.57 31.56
CA CYS A 41 -27.63 -23.79 32.39
C CYS A 41 -27.41 -22.31 32.06
N SER A 42 -28.31 -21.53 32.64
CA SER A 42 -28.13 -20.17 33.15
C SER A 42 -26.80 -19.96 33.90
N SER A 43 -26.03 -18.95 33.50
CA SER A 43 -25.19 -18.17 34.40
C SER A 43 -24.94 -16.77 33.83
N LEU A 44 -25.43 -15.77 34.58
CA LEU A 44 -25.11 -14.37 34.42
C LEU A 44 -23.67 -14.14 34.86
N PHE A 45 -22.77 -13.81 33.93
CA PHE A 45 -21.52 -13.14 34.27
C PHE A 45 -21.50 -11.77 33.59
N SER A 46 -21.75 -10.75 34.40
CA SER A 46 -21.55 -9.34 34.08
C SER A 46 -20.06 -9.10 33.83
N GLY A 47 -19.63 -9.21 32.57
CA GLY A 47 -18.29 -8.81 32.14
C GLY A 47 -18.20 -7.30 32.05
N CYS A 48 -17.72 -6.64 33.10
CA CYS A 48 -17.26 -5.25 33.03
C CYS A 48 -16.11 -5.16 32.04
N SER A 49 -16.37 -4.62 30.84
CA SER A 49 -15.35 -4.28 29.86
C SER A 49 -14.61 -3.03 30.33
N THR A 50 -13.44 -3.22 30.91
CA THR A 50 -12.50 -2.12 31.13
C THR A 50 -11.91 -1.68 29.78
N PRO A 51 -11.91 -0.37 29.44
CA PRO A 51 -11.29 0.09 28.20
C PRO A 51 -9.78 -0.15 28.29
N LYS A 52 -9.21 -0.87 27.31
CA LYS A 52 -7.75 -1.06 27.22
C LYS A 52 -7.06 0.30 27.09
N ARG A 53 -6.32 0.68 28.13
CA ARG A 53 -5.40 1.82 28.13
C ARG A 53 -4.33 1.56 27.07
N TYR A 54 -4.30 2.38 26.02
CA TYR A 54 -3.24 2.34 25.02
C TYR A 54 -1.92 2.67 25.73
N GLU A 55 -1.02 1.68 25.82
CA GLU A 55 0.28 1.82 26.44
C GLU A 55 1.08 2.88 25.67
N LYS A 56 1.65 3.84 26.42
CA LYS A 56 2.37 4.99 25.86
C LYS A 56 3.68 4.50 25.25
N ILE A 57 3.69 4.27 23.94
CA ILE A 57 4.86 3.76 23.21
C ILE A 57 6.04 4.74 23.39
N SER A 58 7.16 4.19 23.89
CA SER A 58 8.42 4.87 24.21
C SER A 58 9.10 5.51 22.97
N PRO A 59 9.91 6.59 23.14
CA PRO A 59 10.53 7.38 22.05
C PRO A 59 11.43 6.61 21.05
N ALA A 60 11.77 5.35 21.32
CA ALA A 60 12.48 4.48 20.38
C ALA A 60 11.69 4.20 19.08
N PHE A 61 10.42 4.58 19.01
CA PHE A 61 9.57 4.52 17.80
C PHE A 61 9.83 5.65 16.79
N LEU A 62 10.76 6.57 17.08
CA LEU A 62 11.29 7.48 16.07
C LEU A 62 12.29 6.74 15.16
N VAL A 63 11.82 5.66 14.51
CA VAL A 63 12.54 5.06 13.39
C VAL A 63 12.81 6.19 12.40
N GLU A 64 14.08 6.45 12.22
CA GLU A 64 14.65 7.66 11.67
C GLU A 64 13.93 8.04 10.36
N LYS A 65 13.44 9.29 10.29
CA LYS A 65 12.70 9.87 9.15
C LYS A 65 13.46 9.73 7.80
N SER A 66 14.73 9.34 7.83
CA SER A 66 15.65 9.08 6.71
C SER A 66 15.24 7.88 5.83
N HIS A 67 14.50 6.89 6.34
CA HIS A 67 14.21 5.66 5.59
C HIS A 67 12.91 5.67 4.77
N ILE A 68 12.05 6.70 4.94
CA ILE A 68 10.72 6.73 4.31
C ILE A 68 10.80 7.18 2.84
N SER A 69 11.73 8.07 2.48
CA SER A 69 11.89 8.46 1.08
C SER A 69 12.56 7.34 0.29
N LEU A 70 12.02 7.03 -0.88
CA LEU A 70 12.80 6.30 -1.88
C LEU A 70 14.06 7.10 -2.19
N GLY A 71 15.16 6.38 -2.39
CA GLY A 71 16.36 6.87 -3.04
C GLY A 71 16.16 7.02 -4.56
N TYR A 72 17.27 7.01 -5.27
CA TYR A 72 17.27 7.10 -6.72
C TYR A 72 16.55 5.90 -7.34
N SER A 73 15.79 6.13 -8.40
CA SER A 73 15.17 5.05 -9.18
C SER A 73 15.51 5.19 -10.66
N VAL A 74 15.29 4.12 -11.42
CA VAL A 74 15.57 4.09 -12.86
C VAL A 74 14.24 3.93 -13.58
N GLN A 75 13.89 4.90 -14.43
CA GLN A 75 12.74 4.82 -15.33
C GLN A 75 13.18 4.25 -16.67
N VAL A 76 12.49 3.22 -17.14
CA VAL A 76 12.88 2.44 -18.34
C VAL A 76 11.81 2.39 -19.42
N GLY A 77 10.65 2.99 -19.16
CA GLY A 77 9.58 3.09 -20.14
C GLY A 77 8.54 4.13 -19.77
N ALA A 78 7.84 4.62 -20.78
CA ALA A 78 6.67 5.48 -20.67
C ALA A 78 5.73 5.13 -21.83
N PHE A 79 4.57 4.56 -21.52
CA PHE A 79 3.66 3.98 -22.50
C PHE A 79 2.29 4.65 -22.43
N SER A 80 1.63 4.84 -23.56
CA SER A 80 0.21 5.25 -23.59
C SER A 80 -0.70 4.10 -23.13
N GLY A 81 -0.37 2.86 -23.47
CA GLY A 81 -1.11 1.65 -23.10
C GLY A 81 -0.63 1.00 -21.80
N LEU A 82 -1.58 0.67 -20.93
CA LEU A 82 -1.37 -0.06 -19.67
C LEU A 82 -0.64 -1.40 -19.88
N GLN A 83 -1.05 -2.17 -20.90
CA GLN A 83 -0.55 -3.52 -21.15
C GLN A 83 0.95 -3.54 -21.46
N ASN A 84 1.45 -2.57 -22.24
CA ASN A 84 2.88 -2.45 -22.57
C ASN A 84 3.72 -2.19 -21.31
N ALA A 85 3.25 -1.30 -20.44
CA ALA A 85 3.90 -1.02 -19.17
C ALA A 85 3.90 -2.25 -18.24
N ALA A 86 2.78 -2.97 -18.21
CA ALA A 86 2.63 -4.19 -17.41
C ALA A 86 3.52 -5.33 -17.90
N GLN A 87 3.62 -5.52 -19.22
CA GLN A 87 4.49 -6.52 -19.82
C GLN A 87 5.96 -6.21 -19.54
N LEU A 88 6.41 -4.97 -19.74
CA LEU A 88 7.79 -4.60 -19.42
C LEU A 88 8.12 -4.81 -17.94
N ALA A 89 7.23 -4.38 -17.03
CA ALA A 89 7.42 -4.59 -15.60
C ALA A 89 7.53 -6.08 -15.26
N ARG A 90 6.65 -6.92 -15.83
CA ARG A 90 6.69 -8.38 -15.65
C ARG A 90 7.98 -8.98 -16.18
N CYS A 91 8.45 -8.59 -17.37
CA CYS A 91 9.72 -9.05 -17.92
C CYS A 91 10.90 -8.73 -16.98
N LEU A 92 10.93 -7.52 -16.42
CA LEU A 92 11.96 -7.14 -15.44
C LEU A 92 11.84 -7.98 -14.15
N GLN A 93 10.63 -8.17 -13.63
CA GLN A 93 10.39 -8.98 -12.44
C GLN A 93 10.82 -10.43 -12.61
N THR A 94 10.58 -11.05 -13.79
CA THR A 94 11.07 -12.41 -14.09
C THR A 94 12.60 -12.51 -14.12
N GLN A 95 13.29 -11.38 -14.29
CA GLN A 95 14.76 -11.28 -14.21
C GLN A 95 15.25 -10.93 -12.78
N GLY A 96 14.38 -11.04 -11.77
CA GLY A 96 14.66 -10.66 -10.39
C GLY A 96 14.77 -9.15 -10.17
N ILE A 97 14.27 -8.33 -11.10
CA ILE A 97 14.30 -6.87 -10.99
C ILE A 97 12.94 -6.40 -10.53
N TRP A 98 12.87 -5.94 -9.27
CA TRP A 98 11.65 -5.40 -8.70
C TRP A 98 11.25 -4.09 -9.39
N ALA A 99 10.46 -4.23 -10.45
CA ALA A 99 9.96 -3.15 -11.29
C ALA A 99 8.45 -2.96 -11.08
N PHE A 100 7.98 -1.75 -11.32
CA PHE A 100 6.60 -1.36 -11.13
C PHE A 100 6.22 -0.31 -12.17
N TYR A 101 4.93 -0.12 -12.36
CA TYR A 101 4.42 0.89 -13.28
C TYR A 101 3.27 1.68 -12.69
N PHE A 102 3.07 2.90 -13.19
CA PHE A 102 2.03 3.81 -12.72
C PHE A 102 1.65 4.83 -13.78
N LYS A 103 0.38 5.27 -13.74
CA LYS A 103 -0.08 6.39 -14.57
C LYS A 103 0.41 7.71 -13.99
N ASP A 104 1.19 8.45 -14.76
CA ASP A 104 1.69 9.77 -14.42
C ASP A 104 0.66 10.86 -14.73
N SER A 105 0.89 12.07 -14.22
CA SER A 105 0.13 13.29 -14.58
C SER A 105 0.03 13.55 -16.09
N SER A 106 1.00 13.12 -16.89
CA SER A 106 0.94 13.24 -18.35
C SER A 106 -0.02 12.24 -19.00
N GLY A 107 -0.65 11.34 -18.24
CA GLY A 107 -1.49 10.26 -18.75
C GLY A 107 -0.72 8.99 -19.18
N LEU A 108 0.61 9.04 -19.22
CA LEU A 108 1.47 7.91 -19.59
C LEU A 108 1.70 6.95 -18.42
N TYR A 109 1.78 5.66 -18.71
CA TYR A 109 2.19 4.61 -17.79
C TYR A 109 3.72 4.51 -17.78
N LYS A 110 4.35 5.01 -16.71
CA LYS A 110 5.80 4.98 -16.52
C LYS A 110 6.21 3.69 -15.83
N VAL A 111 7.29 3.06 -16.27
CA VAL A 111 7.88 1.86 -15.64
C VAL A 111 9.18 2.25 -14.95
N ARG A 112 9.28 1.93 -13.66
CA ARG A 112 10.46 2.22 -12.82
C ARG A 112 10.89 0.99 -12.04
N PHE A 113 12.17 0.97 -11.66
CA PHE A 113 12.69 0.01 -10.69
C PHE A 113 13.73 0.67 -9.78
N GLY A 114 13.98 0.00 -8.66
CA GLY A 114 15.07 0.32 -7.75
C GLY A 114 14.74 1.37 -6.68
N ASN A 115 15.66 1.45 -5.74
CA ASN A 115 15.67 2.31 -4.56
C ASN A 115 17.14 2.49 -4.15
N PHE A 116 17.91 3.17 -4.99
CA PHE A 116 19.37 3.22 -4.90
C PHE A 116 19.83 4.37 -3.98
N PRO A 117 20.88 4.16 -3.19
CA PRO A 117 21.38 5.19 -2.27
C PRO A 117 21.97 6.40 -3.01
N SER A 118 22.43 6.23 -4.25
CA SER A 118 23.01 7.32 -5.04
C SER A 118 22.68 7.23 -6.53
N ARG A 119 22.89 8.35 -7.22
CA ARG A 119 22.81 8.42 -8.69
C ARG A 119 23.77 7.44 -9.37
N SER A 120 24.98 7.25 -8.83
CA SER A 120 25.99 6.35 -9.41
C SER A 120 25.57 4.88 -9.29
N PHE A 121 25.02 4.45 -8.16
CA PHE A 121 24.46 3.11 -8.01
C PHE A 121 23.31 2.85 -9.00
N ALA A 122 22.39 3.81 -9.13
CA ALA A 122 21.28 3.71 -10.09
C ALA A 122 21.79 3.63 -11.54
N LEU A 123 22.76 4.48 -11.89
CA LEU A 123 23.36 4.52 -13.24
C LEU A 123 24.11 3.23 -13.56
N ASN A 124 24.92 2.72 -12.63
CA ASN A 124 25.68 1.49 -12.83
C ASN A 124 24.75 0.29 -13.00
N ARG A 125 23.68 0.20 -12.19
CA ARG A 125 22.66 -0.83 -12.35
C ARG A 125 21.96 -0.73 -13.70
N ALA A 126 21.53 0.47 -14.11
CA ALA A 126 20.88 0.68 -15.39
C ALA A 126 21.79 0.32 -16.59
N ARG A 127 23.05 0.77 -16.58
CA ARG A 127 24.04 0.44 -17.63
C ARG A 127 24.34 -1.05 -17.70
N SER A 128 24.39 -1.76 -16.57
CA SER A 128 24.54 -3.22 -16.54
C SER A 128 23.39 -3.92 -17.25
N LEU A 129 22.14 -3.50 -16.99
CA LEU A 129 20.96 -4.04 -17.67
C LEU A 129 20.93 -3.68 -19.16
N GLN A 130 21.36 -2.46 -19.51
CA GLN A 130 21.44 -2.01 -20.90
C GLN A 130 22.46 -2.82 -21.71
N ARG A 131 23.66 -3.07 -21.17
CA ARG A 131 24.69 -3.91 -21.82
C ARG A 131 24.24 -5.36 -22.02
N ARG A 132 23.36 -5.86 -21.15
CA ARG A 132 22.75 -7.19 -21.27
C ARG A 132 21.55 -7.23 -22.22
N GLY A 133 21.18 -6.11 -22.84
CA GLY A 133 20.01 -6.00 -23.72
C GLY A 133 18.65 -6.07 -23.00
N ILE A 134 18.62 -6.04 -21.66
CA ILE A 134 17.38 -6.16 -20.87
C ILE A 134 16.55 -4.87 -20.95
N ILE A 135 17.21 -3.72 -21.03
CA ILE A 135 16.57 -2.40 -21.19
C ILE A 135 17.25 -1.62 -22.31
N GLN A 136 16.49 -0.80 -23.04
CA GLN A 136 17.03 -0.03 -24.16
C GLN A 136 17.43 1.39 -23.76
N LYS A 137 16.47 2.19 -23.28
CA LYS A 137 16.67 3.57 -22.82
C LYS A 137 16.26 3.70 -21.38
N PHE A 138 16.93 4.58 -20.63
CA PHE A 138 16.59 4.82 -19.24
C PHE A 138 16.87 6.26 -18.80
N TYR A 139 16.19 6.66 -17.72
CA TYR A 139 16.36 7.94 -17.04
C TYR A 139 16.56 7.70 -15.55
N ILE A 140 17.54 8.39 -14.96
CA ILE A 140 17.75 8.35 -13.52
C ILE A 140 16.82 9.38 -12.86
N ILE A 141 15.95 8.89 -12.00
CA ILE A 141 15.01 9.70 -11.25
C ILE A 141 15.62 10.03 -9.90
N LYS A 142 15.81 11.32 -9.64
CA LYS A 142 16.27 11.81 -8.34
C LYS A 142 15.14 11.67 -7.32
N PRO A 143 15.45 11.27 -6.06
CA PRO A 143 14.46 11.29 -5.01
C PRO A 143 14.06 12.75 -4.72
N GLU A 144 12.75 13.03 -4.64
CA GLU A 144 12.32 14.33 -4.12
C GLU A 144 12.53 14.33 -2.60
N PRO A 145 13.22 15.34 -2.01
CA PRO A 145 13.37 15.42 -0.58
C PRO A 145 12.00 15.47 0.10
N LEU A 146 11.67 14.44 0.89
CA LEU A 146 10.38 14.37 1.57
C LEU A 146 10.19 15.57 2.50
N ALA A 147 11.27 16.03 3.15
CA ALA A 147 11.27 17.25 3.96
C ALA A 147 10.74 18.47 3.19
N ARG A 148 11.10 18.64 1.91
CA ARG A 148 10.62 19.75 1.06
C ARG A 148 9.14 19.59 0.70
N ILE A 149 8.67 18.37 0.49
CA ILE A 149 7.24 18.11 0.24
C ILE A 149 6.43 18.39 1.51
N LEU A 150 6.94 17.96 2.66
CA LEU A 150 6.28 18.07 3.95
C LEU A 150 6.47 19.44 4.64
N SER A 151 7.33 20.33 4.13
CA SER A 151 7.52 21.66 4.72
C SER A 151 6.31 22.58 4.52
N THR A 152 5.46 22.30 3.51
CA THR A 152 4.30 23.14 3.20
C THR A 152 2.98 22.37 3.31
N LYS A 153 1.92 23.04 3.78
CA LYS A 153 0.55 22.47 3.80
C LYS A 153 0.13 21.99 2.40
N ARG A 154 0.40 22.82 1.37
CA ARG A 154 0.12 22.51 -0.03
C ARG A 154 0.86 21.24 -0.52
N GLY A 155 2.15 21.10 -0.18
CA GLY A 155 2.95 19.93 -0.53
C GLY A 155 2.42 18.64 0.11
N LYS A 156 2.07 18.68 1.41
CA LYS A 156 1.42 17.56 2.10
C LYS A 156 0.11 17.15 1.43
N THR A 157 -0.78 18.12 1.14
CA THR A 157 -2.05 17.85 0.47
C THR A 157 -1.84 17.27 -0.92
N LYS A 158 -0.90 17.81 -1.70
CA LYS A 158 -0.58 17.30 -3.04
C LYS A 158 -0.10 15.85 -2.98
N LEU A 159 0.80 15.51 -2.04
CA LEU A 159 1.27 14.14 -1.85
C LEU A 159 0.13 13.17 -1.50
N ARG A 160 -0.71 13.53 -0.52
CA ARG A 160 -1.89 12.75 -0.13
C ARG A 160 -2.82 12.51 -1.32
N ASN A 161 -3.14 13.55 -2.08
CA ASN A 161 -3.99 13.43 -3.27
C ASN A 161 -3.40 12.52 -4.35
N ARG A 162 -2.07 12.53 -4.53
CA ARG A 162 -1.42 11.59 -5.46
C ARG A 162 -1.48 10.14 -4.95
N ILE A 163 -1.24 9.89 -3.67
CA ILE A 163 -1.39 8.56 -3.04
C ILE A 163 -2.80 8.02 -3.30
N VAL A 164 -3.82 8.83 -3.02
CA VAL A 164 -5.22 8.51 -3.27
C VAL A 164 -5.47 8.19 -4.75
N ARG A 165 -5.04 9.07 -5.67
CA ARG A 165 -5.22 8.86 -7.10
C ARG A 165 -4.53 7.59 -7.60
N THR A 166 -3.34 7.28 -7.08
CA THR A 166 -2.62 6.05 -7.39
C THR A 166 -3.39 4.83 -6.89
N ALA A 167 -3.90 4.85 -5.66
CA ALA A 167 -4.74 3.77 -5.12
C ALA A 167 -5.98 3.51 -6.01
N TYR A 168 -6.66 4.58 -6.45
CA TYR A 168 -7.79 4.50 -7.38
C TYR A 168 -7.45 3.84 -8.71
N SER A 169 -6.22 4.04 -9.22
CA SER A 169 -5.81 3.45 -10.50
C SER A 169 -5.68 1.93 -10.50
N PHE A 170 -5.76 1.30 -9.32
CA PHE A 170 -5.68 -0.15 -9.13
C PHE A 170 -7.02 -0.81 -8.76
N ILE A 171 -8.11 -0.03 -8.70
CA ILE A 171 -9.47 -0.57 -8.52
C ILE A 171 -9.78 -1.58 -9.62
N GLY A 172 -10.44 -2.68 -9.23
CA GLY A 172 -10.77 -3.78 -10.13
C GLY A 172 -9.65 -4.80 -10.39
N LEU A 173 -8.42 -4.57 -9.92
CA LEU A 173 -7.36 -5.57 -9.99
C LEU A 173 -7.64 -6.75 -9.02
N PRO A 174 -7.17 -7.97 -9.33
CA PRO A 174 -7.45 -9.13 -8.50
C PRO A 174 -6.65 -9.10 -7.18
N TYR A 175 -7.31 -9.48 -6.08
CA TYR A 175 -6.60 -9.80 -4.84
C TYR A 175 -5.87 -11.13 -4.98
N ARG A 176 -4.57 -11.17 -4.65
CA ARG A 176 -3.74 -12.38 -4.68
C ARG A 176 -2.81 -12.40 -3.49
N TRP A 177 -2.87 -13.46 -2.69
CA TRP A 177 -1.96 -13.66 -1.56
C TRP A 177 -0.50 -13.62 -2.03
N GLY A 178 0.35 -12.81 -1.38
CA GLY A 178 1.73 -12.60 -1.80
C GLY A 178 1.88 -11.63 -2.98
N GLY A 179 0.79 -11.19 -3.60
CA GLY A 179 0.78 -10.31 -4.76
C GLY A 179 1.30 -8.90 -4.46
N GLU A 180 2.12 -8.36 -5.35
CA GLU A 180 2.77 -7.05 -5.21
C GLU A 180 2.82 -6.25 -6.51
N SER A 181 2.10 -6.69 -7.55
CA SER A 181 2.14 -6.03 -8.85
C SER A 181 0.77 -6.02 -9.53
N PRO A 182 0.48 -5.03 -10.37
CA PRO A 182 -0.80 -5.03 -11.08
C PRO A 182 -1.01 -6.24 -12.02
N GLY A 183 0.08 -6.80 -12.58
CA GLY A 183 0.01 -7.93 -13.50
C GLY A 183 -0.27 -9.26 -12.81
N THR A 184 0.17 -9.40 -11.55
CA THR A 184 -0.04 -10.60 -10.73
C THR A 184 -1.13 -10.43 -9.68
N GLY A 185 -1.69 -9.24 -9.54
CA GLY A 185 -2.59 -8.88 -8.44
C GLY A 185 -1.86 -8.45 -7.17
N PHE A 186 -2.63 -8.00 -6.19
CA PHE A 186 -2.09 -7.49 -4.92
C PHE A 186 -2.69 -8.23 -3.72
N ASP A 187 -1.90 -8.42 -2.67
CA ASP A 187 -2.45 -8.58 -1.31
C ASP A 187 -2.57 -7.20 -0.61
N CYS A 188 -3.07 -7.20 0.62
CA CYS A 188 -3.31 -5.96 1.37
C CYS A 188 -2.06 -5.09 1.52
N SER A 189 -0.95 -5.69 1.92
CA SER A 189 0.31 -5.00 2.19
C SER A 189 1.14 -4.75 0.93
N GLY A 190 1.03 -5.60 -0.08
CA GLY A 190 1.61 -5.38 -1.40
C GLY A 190 0.96 -4.21 -2.13
N PHE A 191 -0.36 -4.04 -1.96
CA PHE A 191 -1.10 -2.90 -2.48
C PHE A 191 -0.63 -1.56 -1.88
N THR A 192 -0.60 -1.45 -0.56
CA THR A 192 -0.14 -0.23 0.13
C THR A 192 1.32 0.07 -0.21
N MET A 193 2.18 -0.95 -0.22
CA MET A 193 3.58 -0.82 -0.61
C MET A 193 3.72 -0.24 -2.02
N ALA A 194 2.98 -0.77 -2.99
CA ALA A 194 3.01 -0.25 -4.35
C ALA A 194 2.52 1.20 -4.41
N VAL A 195 1.35 1.50 -3.84
CA VAL A 195 0.76 2.86 -3.87
C VAL A 195 1.73 3.91 -3.31
N TYR A 196 2.36 3.63 -2.17
CA TYR A 196 3.28 4.57 -1.53
C TYR A 196 4.58 4.70 -2.33
N ARG A 197 5.10 3.59 -2.85
CA ARG A 197 6.35 3.59 -3.62
C ARG A 197 6.22 4.36 -4.93
N LEU A 198 5.07 4.27 -5.59
CA LEU A 198 4.74 5.08 -6.74
C LEU A 198 4.71 6.59 -6.46
N ASN A 199 4.56 6.96 -5.19
CA ASN A 199 4.54 8.33 -4.71
C ASN A 199 5.86 8.75 -4.02
N GLY A 200 6.92 7.96 -4.18
CA GLY A 200 8.25 8.27 -3.65
C GLY A 200 8.48 7.82 -2.20
N LEU A 201 7.57 7.02 -1.63
CA LEU A 201 7.62 6.59 -0.24
C LEU A 201 7.86 5.09 -0.16
N ASN A 202 8.89 4.67 0.55
CA ASN A 202 9.21 3.27 0.75
C ASN A 202 8.43 2.70 1.94
N LEU A 203 7.70 1.62 1.72
CA LEU A 203 7.08 0.84 2.79
C LEU A 203 7.65 -0.58 2.83
N PRO A 204 7.72 -1.20 4.02
CA PRO A 204 8.06 -2.61 4.14
C PRO A 204 6.95 -3.50 3.54
N ARG A 205 7.30 -4.76 3.25
CA ARG A 205 6.41 -5.67 2.51
C ARG A 205 5.21 -6.16 3.31
N SER A 206 5.34 -6.37 4.62
CA SER A 206 4.28 -6.95 5.45
C SER A 206 3.45 -5.90 6.19
N SER A 207 2.16 -6.18 6.39
CA SER A 207 1.25 -5.31 7.15
C SER A 207 1.73 -5.08 8.59
N TYR A 208 2.30 -6.11 9.23
CA TYR A 208 2.88 -6.00 10.57
C TYR A 208 4.04 -5.01 10.64
N GLN A 209 4.95 -5.06 9.67
CA GLN A 209 6.05 -4.09 9.60
C GLN A 209 5.51 -2.69 9.26
N GLN A 210 4.53 -2.58 8.36
CA GLN A 210 3.91 -1.30 8.00
C GLN A 210 3.21 -0.65 9.19
N TRP A 211 2.56 -1.42 10.06
CA TRP A 211 1.92 -0.91 11.28
C TRP A 211 2.93 -0.27 12.24
N ARG A 212 4.14 -0.85 12.32
CA ARG A 212 5.26 -0.32 13.12
C ARG A 212 6.06 0.76 12.40
N TYR A 213 5.63 1.18 11.21
CA TYR A 213 6.37 2.10 10.36
C TYR A 213 5.68 3.46 10.28
N GLY A 214 6.45 4.55 10.40
CA GLY A 214 5.93 5.91 10.30
C GLY A 214 5.51 6.51 11.64
N ILE A 215 4.50 7.40 11.61
CA ILE A 215 4.04 8.16 12.79
C ILE A 215 2.61 7.71 13.12
N PRO A 216 2.29 7.35 14.37
CA PRO A 216 0.94 6.97 14.75
C PRO A 216 -0.02 8.16 14.60
N VAL A 217 -1.22 7.90 14.07
CA VAL A 217 -2.28 8.89 13.90
C VAL A 217 -3.49 8.43 14.71
N SER A 218 -4.00 9.28 15.59
CA SER A 218 -5.23 8.97 16.33
C SER A 218 -6.46 9.09 15.42
N GLU A 219 -7.51 8.35 15.74
CA GLU A 219 -8.71 8.23 14.91
C GLU A 219 -9.32 9.59 14.50
N GLY A 220 -9.46 10.52 15.45
CA GLY A 220 -9.96 11.88 15.20
C GLY A 220 -9.08 12.75 14.29
N HIS A 221 -7.86 12.29 13.96
CA HIS A 221 -6.91 13.01 13.12
C HIS A 221 -6.60 12.29 11.80
N LEU A 222 -7.31 11.20 11.49
CA LEU A 222 -7.19 10.49 10.23
C LEU A 222 -7.47 11.42 9.05
N ARG A 223 -6.66 11.29 8.01
CA ARG A 223 -6.78 12.05 6.76
C ARG A 223 -6.54 11.10 5.59
N ALA A 224 -7.08 11.45 4.42
CA ALA A 224 -6.91 10.65 3.21
C ALA A 224 -5.43 10.36 2.90
N GLY A 225 -5.10 9.09 2.65
CA GLY A 225 -3.73 8.63 2.48
C GLY A 225 -2.99 8.33 3.78
N ASP A 226 -3.69 8.18 4.91
CA ASP A 226 -3.16 7.48 6.09
C ASP A 226 -3.49 5.98 5.99
N LEU A 227 -2.65 5.12 6.58
CA LEU A 227 -2.88 3.67 6.62
C LEU A 227 -3.67 3.29 7.87
N VAL A 228 -4.68 2.45 7.69
CA VAL A 228 -5.48 1.87 8.78
C VAL A 228 -5.16 0.38 8.88
N PHE A 229 -4.91 -0.08 10.10
CA PHE A 229 -4.54 -1.47 10.39
C PHE A 229 -5.60 -2.12 11.27
N PHE A 230 -5.92 -3.39 10.98
CA PHE A 230 -6.92 -4.17 11.69
C PHE A 230 -6.24 -5.34 12.40
N GLY A 231 -6.49 -5.47 13.71
CA GLY A 231 -6.07 -6.64 14.48
C GLY A 231 -7.09 -7.77 14.36
N THR A 232 -6.63 -9.01 14.16
CA THR A 232 -7.51 -10.19 14.03
C THR A 232 -7.86 -10.83 15.39
N SER A 233 -7.58 -10.17 16.50
CA SER A 233 -7.78 -10.70 17.87
C SER A 233 -9.13 -10.34 18.49
N GLY A 234 -10.14 -9.94 17.70
CA GLY A 234 -11.48 -9.63 18.19
C GLY A 234 -12.51 -10.57 17.58
N HIS A 235 -13.17 -11.36 18.42
CA HIS A 235 -14.47 -11.93 18.08
C HIS A 235 -15.47 -10.78 17.88
N GLY A 236 -16.18 -10.79 16.74
CA GLY A 236 -17.46 -10.09 16.56
C GLY A 236 -17.37 -8.62 16.25
#